data_AF-A0A920A7G0-F1
#
_entry.id   AF-A0A920A7G0-F1
#
_cell.length_a   1.000
_cell.length_b   1.000
_cell.length_c   1.000
_cell.angle_alpha   90.00
_cell.angle_beta   90.00
_cell.angle_gamma   90.00
#
_symmetry.space_group_name_H-M   'P 1'
#
loop_
_entity.id
_entity.type
_entity.pdbx_description
1 polymer ?
#
loop_
_entity_poly.entity_id
_entity_poly.type
_entity_poly.pdbx_seq_one_letter_code
_entity_poly.pdbx_strand_id
1 'polypeptide(L)'
;MDRLTNIFLVIASTWIAIQAIGLIFFYDSFDVPYFAVGVDPELLNEFRHRTVMPAFYLTMLYFVVRYFSGRNPTSPIWPIFVAYSAWTLTLFISFFTMGVHTISVIFFIITTLGILLVRRAHNKRKNEIF
;
A
#
# COMPACT_ATOMS: atom_id res chain seq x y z
N MET A 1 18.57 6.92 9.62
CA MET A 1 17.93 6.47 8.34
C MET A 1 18.36 7.36 7.18
N ASP A 2 18.34 6.84 5.95
CA ASP A 2 18.79 7.59 4.76
C ASP A 2 17.79 8.67 4.38
N ARG A 3 18.26 9.84 3.95
CA ARG A 3 17.43 11.05 3.71
C ARG A 3 16.26 10.77 2.77
N LEU A 4 16.50 9.98 1.72
CA LEU A 4 15.48 9.59 0.74
C LEU A 4 14.37 8.72 1.37
N THR A 5 14.73 7.76 2.20
CA THR A 5 13.75 6.89 2.89
C THR A 5 12.90 7.66 3.90
N ASN A 6 13.51 8.61 4.61
CA ASN A 6 12.78 9.48 5.52
C ASN A 6 11.78 10.37 4.77
N ILE A 7 12.21 11.01 3.68
CA ILE A 7 11.34 11.83 2.83
C ILE A 7 10.18 11.00 2.30
N PHE A 8 10.46 9.81 1.77
CA PHE A 8 9.42 8.89 1.28
C PHE A 8 8.39 8.56 2.37
N LEU A 9 8.84 8.21 3.58
CA LEU A 9 7.93 7.85 4.67
C LEU A 9 7.08 9.04 5.12
N VAL A 10 7.66 10.24 5.18
CA VAL A 10 6.91 11.46 5.55
C VAL A 10 5.85 11.79 4.48
N ILE A 11 6.20 11.70 3.20
CA ILE A 11 5.24 11.92 2.11
C ILE A 11 4.13 10.85 2.16
N ALA A 12 4.50 9.58 2.31
CA ALA A 12 3.53 8.48 2.37
C ALA A 12 2.60 8.61 3.59
N SER A 13 3.13 8.94 4.78
CA SER A 13 2.32 9.10 5.99
C SER A 13 1.40 10.31 5.91
N THR A 14 1.89 11.44 5.39
CA THR A 14 1.08 12.64 5.17
C THR A 14 -0.06 12.35 4.20
N TRP A 15 0.24 11.64 3.11
CA TRP A 15 -0.77 11.22 2.14
C TRP A 15 -1.83 10.32 2.76
N ILE A 16 -1.41 9.28 3.51
CA ILE A 16 -2.34 8.37 4.20
C ILE A 16 -3.21 9.13 5.21
N ALA A 17 -2.64 10.10 5.94
CA ALA A 17 -3.37 10.90 6.90
C ALA A 17 -4.44 11.77 6.23
N ILE A 18 -4.12 12.43 5.12
CA ILE A 18 -5.08 13.22 4.33
C ILE A 18 -6.23 12.32 3.85
N GLN A 19 -5.91 11.13 3.34
CA GLN A 19 -6.94 10.17 2.88
C GLN A 19 -7.82 9.69 4.04
N ALA A 20 -7.23 9.36 5.19
CA ALA A 20 -7.99 8.93 6.37
C ALA A 20 -8.95 10.02 6.84
N ILE A 21 -8.48 11.26 6.96
CA ILE A 21 -9.31 12.41 7.36
C ILE A 21 -10.41 12.66 6.32
N GLY A 22 -10.08 12.63 5.03
CA GLY A 22 -11.03 12.79 3.94
C GLY A 22 -12.15 11.76 3.97
N LEU A 23 -11.82 10.48 4.14
CA LEU A 23 -12.81 9.40 4.19
C LEU A 23 -13.67 9.41 5.46
N ILE A 24 -13.11 9.86 6.60
CA ILE A 24 -13.87 9.89 7.87
C ILE A 24 -14.86 11.05 7.89
N PHE A 25 -14.44 12.25 7.44
CA PHE A 25 -15.21 13.48 7.65
C PHE A 25 -15.94 13.98 6.39
N PHE A 26 -15.54 13.53 5.21
CA PHE A 26 -15.99 14.10 3.94
C PHE A 26 -16.36 13.01 2.91
N TYR A 27 -16.77 11.83 3.36
CA TYR A 27 -17.13 10.71 2.48
C TYR A 27 -18.15 11.11 1.39
N ASP A 28 -19.24 11.77 1.78
CA ASP A 28 -20.32 12.18 0.86
C ASP A 28 -19.91 13.34 -0.07
N SER A 29 -18.79 14.02 0.21
CA SER A 29 -18.25 15.08 -0.65
C SER A 29 -17.38 14.53 -1.79
N PHE A 30 -17.09 13.23 -1.77
CA PHE A 30 -16.21 12.55 -2.72
C PHE A 30 -16.94 11.34 -3.31
N ASP A 31 -17.82 11.55 -4.30
CA ASP A 31 -18.44 10.47 -5.10
C ASP A 31 -17.39 9.50 -5.69
N VAL A 32 -16.19 10.02 -5.89
CA VAL A 32 -14.98 9.28 -6.25
C VAL A 32 -13.84 9.73 -5.34
N PRO A 33 -12.91 8.83 -4.96
CA PRO A 33 -11.75 9.22 -4.16
C PRO A 33 -11.04 10.44 -4.79
N TYR A 34 -10.61 11.40 -3.98
CA TYR A 34 -10.07 12.69 -4.48
C TYR A 34 -8.91 12.54 -5.50
N PHE A 35 -8.14 11.46 -5.41
CA PHE A 35 -7.04 11.16 -6.35
C PHE A 35 -7.50 10.60 -7.70
N ALA A 36 -8.79 10.36 -7.86
CA ALA A 36 -9.41 9.68 -8.98
C ALA A 36 -10.36 10.60 -9.78
N VAL A 37 -10.36 11.90 -9.48
CA VAL A 37 -11.08 12.92 -10.26
C VAL A 37 -10.58 12.87 -11.70
N GLY A 38 -11.49 12.60 -12.65
CA GLY A 38 -11.17 12.44 -14.07
C GLY A 38 -10.80 11.01 -14.50
N VAL A 39 -10.82 10.04 -13.59
CA VAL A 39 -10.75 8.61 -13.93
C VAL A 39 -12.17 8.05 -14.02
N ASP A 40 -12.39 7.19 -15.01
CA ASP A 40 -13.66 6.50 -15.21
C ASP A 40 -14.13 5.78 -13.92
N PRO A 41 -15.35 6.07 -13.40
CA PRO A 41 -15.87 5.46 -12.18
C PRO A 41 -15.96 3.94 -12.24
N GLU A 42 -16.25 3.36 -13.41
CA GLU A 42 -16.34 1.91 -13.57
C GLU A 42 -14.96 1.26 -13.43
N LEU A 43 -13.95 1.81 -14.12
CA LEU A 43 -12.55 1.40 -13.95
C LEU A 43 -12.08 1.52 -12.50
N LEU A 44 -12.44 2.60 -11.79
CA LEU A 44 -12.08 2.76 -10.38
C LEU A 44 -12.75 1.72 -9.48
N ASN A 45 -14.01 1.41 -9.76
CA ASN A 45 -14.74 0.41 -9.02
C ASN A 45 -14.15 -0.98 -9.26
N GLU A 46 -13.80 -1.30 -10.50
CA GLU A 46 -13.10 -2.54 -10.86
C GLU A 46 -11.72 -2.61 -10.20
N PHE A 47 -10.94 -1.52 -10.24
CA PHE A 47 -9.66 -1.40 -9.57
C PHE A 47 -9.80 -1.67 -8.07
N ARG A 48 -10.75 -1.02 -7.39
CA ARG A 48 -11.01 -1.22 -5.97
C ARG A 48 -11.26 -2.70 -5.62
N HIS A 49 -12.09 -3.37 -6.41
CA HIS A 49 -12.50 -4.75 -6.13
C HIS A 49 -11.45 -5.79 -6.49
N ARG A 50 -10.63 -5.53 -7.52
CA ARG A 50 -9.65 -6.50 -8.03
C ARG A 50 -8.23 -6.28 -7.52
N THR A 51 -7.90 -5.09 -6.99
CA THR A 51 -6.56 -4.80 -6.44
C THR A 51 -6.62 -4.42 -4.97
N VAL A 52 -7.28 -3.31 -4.65
CA VAL A 52 -7.24 -2.67 -3.32
C VAL A 52 -7.76 -3.60 -2.21
N MET A 53 -8.97 -4.12 -2.39
CA MET A 53 -9.61 -4.99 -1.40
C MET A 53 -8.85 -6.31 -1.21
N PRO A 54 -8.49 -7.06 -2.27
CA PRO A 54 -7.66 -8.26 -2.13
C PRO A 54 -6.32 -7.99 -1.45
N ALA A 55 -5.64 -6.87 -1.76
CA ALA A 55 -4.37 -6.50 -1.14
C ALA A 55 -4.52 -6.28 0.37
N PHE A 56 -5.60 -5.61 0.78
CA PHE A 56 -5.93 -5.40 2.19
C PHE A 56 -6.15 -6.75 2.91
N TYR A 57 -6.98 -7.64 2.36
CA TYR A 57 -7.23 -8.95 2.97
C TYR A 57 -5.98 -9.84 3.03
N LEU A 58 -5.14 -9.85 1.99
CA LEU A 58 -3.86 -10.56 2.00
C LEU A 58 -2.91 -10.01 3.07
N THR A 59 -2.91 -8.70 3.27
CA THR A 59 -2.12 -8.05 4.33
C THR A 59 -2.59 -8.48 5.71
N MET A 60 -3.91 -8.50 5.95
CA MET A 60 -4.48 -8.99 7.21
C MET A 60 -4.17 -10.48 7.42
N LEU A 61 -4.39 -11.30 6.40
CA LEU A 61 -4.14 -12.75 6.45
C LEU A 61 -2.69 -13.05 6.84
N TYR A 62 -1.74 -12.29 6.29
CA TYR A 62 -0.34 -12.40 6.67
C TYR A 62 -0.15 -12.23 8.18
N PHE A 63 -0.76 -11.21 8.80
CA PHE A 63 -0.63 -10.94 10.22
C PHE A 63 -1.33 -11.98 11.09
N VAL A 64 -2.48 -12.49 10.65
CA VAL A 64 -3.18 -13.61 11.31
C VAL A 64 -2.31 -14.86 11.31
N VAL A 65 -1.80 -15.28 10.14
CA VAL A 65 -0.89 -16.43 10.03
C VAL A 65 0.37 -16.24 10.87
N ARG A 66 0.93 -15.02 10.86
CA ARG A 66 2.12 -14.70 11.64
C ARG A 66 1.89 -14.81 13.15
N TYR A 67 0.74 -14.35 13.64
CA TYR A 67 0.34 -14.48 15.04
C TYR A 67 0.30 -15.95 15.48
N PHE A 68 -0.42 -16.79 14.73
CA PHE A 68 -0.50 -18.22 15.03
C PHE A 68 0.83 -18.96 14.90
N SER A 69 1.76 -18.43 14.09
CA SER A 69 3.10 -19.00 13.94
C SER A 69 4.07 -18.64 15.08
N GLY A 70 3.64 -17.90 16.10
CA GLY A 70 4.47 -17.53 17.26
C GLY A 70 5.68 -16.65 16.92
N ARG A 71 5.68 -15.94 15.78
CA ARG A 71 6.81 -15.12 15.35
C ARG A 71 6.87 -13.80 16.13
N ASN A 72 8.05 -13.47 16.65
CA ASN A 72 8.34 -12.25 17.41
C ASN A 72 7.84 -10.94 16.75
N PRO A 73 7.58 -9.89 17.56
CA PRO A 73 7.16 -8.58 17.08
C PRO A 73 8.17 -8.05 16.05
N THR A 74 7.65 -7.68 14.89
CA THR A 74 8.45 -7.10 13.81
C THR A 74 8.74 -5.64 14.08
N SER A 75 9.75 -5.10 13.40
CA SER A 75 9.93 -3.66 13.34
C SER A 75 8.62 -2.95 12.96
N PRO A 76 8.34 -1.76 13.48
CA PRO A 76 7.11 -1.00 13.17
C PRO A 76 6.88 -0.74 11.67
N ILE A 77 7.92 -0.82 10.83
CA ILE A 77 7.82 -0.61 9.38
C ILE A 77 7.37 -1.85 8.60
N TRP A 78 7.34 -3.03 9.25
CA TRP A 78 7.04 -4.30 8.60
C TRP A 78 5.61 -4.41 8.05
N PRO A 79 4.56 -3.89 8.73
CA PRO A 79 3.22 -3.80 8.15
C PRO A 79 3.18 -3.08 6.81
N ILE A 80 3.97 -2.02 6.63
CA ILE A 80 4.06 -1.29 5.37
C ILE A 80 4.69 -2.18 4.28
N PHE A 81 5.71 -2.96 4.62
CA PHE A 81 6.33 -3.92 3.68
C PHE A 81 5.33 -4.96 3.19
N VAL A 82 4.56 -5.54 4.11
CA VAL A 82 3.55 -6.56 3.78
C VAL A 82 2.44 -5.95 2.92
N ALA A 83 1.95 -4.76 3.29
CA ALA A 83 0.94 -4.06 2.51
C ALA A 83 1.40 -3.82 1.07
N TYR A 84 2.59 -3.22 0.87
CA TYR A 84 3.10 -3.00 -0.49
C TYR A 84 3.36 -4.30 -1.25
N SER A 85 3.78 -5.38 -0.58
CA SER A 85 3.94 -6.69 -1.23
C SER A 85 2.60 -7.24 -1.74
N ALA A 86 1.54 -7.14 -0.92
CA ALA A 86 0.20 -7.58 -1.29
C ALA A 86 -0.39 -6.72 -2.43
N TRP A 87 -0.18 -5.41 -2.36
CA TRP A 87 -0.56 -4.49 -3.44
C TRP A 87 0.17 -4.79 -4.75
N THR A 88 1.50 -4.95 -4.73
CA THR A 88 2.27 -5.30 -5.94
C THR A 88 1.79 -6.62 -6.54
N LEU A 89 1.52 -7.64 -5.72
CA LEU A 89 1.00 -8.94 -6.21
C LEU A 89 -0.37 -8.80 -6.88
N THR A 90 -1.30 -8.11 -6.23
CA THR A 90 -2.66 -7.94 -6.77
C THR A 90 -2.69 -7.04 -8.00
N LEU A 91 -1.85 -6.00 -8.05
CA LEU A 91 -1.64 -5.17 -9.25
C LEU A 91 -1.05 -5.98 -10.40
N PHE A 92 -0.08 -6.87 -10.13
CA PHE A 92 0.45 -7.77 -11.16
C PHE A 92 -0.64 -8.68 -11.74
N ILE A 93 -1.46 -9.30 -10.87
CA ILE A 93 -2.61 -10.12 -11.29
C ILE A 93 -3.64 -9.28 -12.04
N SER A 94 -3.82 -8.01 -11.66
CA SER A 94 -4.76 -7.09 -12.31
C SER A 94 -4.47 -6.89 -13.79
N PHE A 95 -3.19 -6.85 -14.19
CA PHE A 95 -2.82 -6.69 -15.60
C PHE A 95 -3.41 -7.77 -16.52
N PHE A 96 -3.67 -8.97 -15.97
CA PHE A 96 -4.28 -10.07 -16.71
C PHE A 96 -5.80 -10.13 -16.59
N THR A 97 -6.38 -9.49 -15.56
CA THR A 97 -7.83 -9.61 -15.27
C THR A 97 -8.63 -8.38 -15.73
N MET A 98 -8.08 -7.16 -15.59
CA MET A 98 -8.70 -5.90 -16.05
C MET A 98 -7.97 -5.26 -17.24
N GLY A 99 -6.86 -5.84 -17.68
CA GLY A 99 -5.97 -5.23 -18.67
C GLY A 99 -5.00 -4.21 -18.07
N VAL A 100 -4.17 -3.61 -18.93
CA VAL A 100 -3.13 -2.66 -18.51
C VAL A 100 -3.65 -1.24 -18.63
N HIS A 101 -3.89 -0.62 -17.47
CA HIS A 101 -4.30 0.78 -17.36
C HIS A 101 -3.21 1.62 -16.74
N THR A 102 -3.10 2.89 -17.16
CA THR A 102 -2.08 3.83 -16.67
C THR A 102 -2.07 3.92 -15.14
N ILE A 103 -3.24 3.97 -14.51
CA ILE A 103 -3.36 4.00 -13.05
C ILE A 103 -2.72 2.76 -12.42
N SER A 104 -3.04 1.56 -12.91
CA SER A 104 -2.50 0.30 -12.40
C SER A 104 -0.98 0.22 -12.56
N VAL A 105 -0.44 0.71 -13.68
CA VAL A 105 1.02 0.76 -13.92
C VAL A 105 1.71 1.71 -12.95
N ILE A 106 1.16 2.92 -12.75
CA ILE A 106 1.71 3.90 -11.81
C ILE A 106 1.74 3.33 -10.39
N PHE A 107 0.62 2.78 -9.92
CA PHE A 107 0.55 2.19 -8.59
C PHE A 107 1.49 0.99 -8.46
N PHE A 108 1.65 0.15 -9.49
CA PHE A 108 2.58 -0.97 -9.49
C PHE A 108 4.04 -0.53 -9.33
N ILE A 109 4.45 0.55 -10.02
CA ILE A 109 5.78 1.14 -9.88
C ILE A 109 5.97 1.68 -8.45
N ILE A 110 5.00 2.44 -7.94
CA ILE A 110 5.06 3.03 -6.60
C ILE A 110 5.18 1.94 -5.53
N THR A 111 4.36 0.90 -5.58
CA THR A 111 4.38 -0.17 -4.57
C THR A 111 5.66 -0.98 -4.66
N THR A 112 6.16 -1.24 -5.87
CA THR A 112 7.45 -1.92 -6.08
C THR A 112 8.63 -1.12 -5.53
N LEU A 113 8.71 0.18 -5.81
CA LEU A 113 9.72 1.07 -5.21
C LEU A 113 9.56 1.14 -3.68
N GLY A 114 8.32 1.19 -3.21
CA GLY A 114 7.99 1.16 -1.79
C GLY A 114 8.54 -0.09 -1.08
N ILE A 115 8.41 -1.28 -1.68
CA ILE A 115 8.97 -2.53 -1.14
C ILE A 115 10.48 -2.38 -0.92
N LEU A 116 11.21 -1.87 -1.93
CA LEU A 116 12.66 -1.70 -1.86
C LEU A 116 13.07 -0.73 -0.75
N LEU A 117 12.39 0.42 -0.65
CA LEU A 117 12.68 1.45 0.36
C LEU A 117 12.38 0.95 1.78
N VAL A 118 11.23 0.29 1.97
CA VAL A 118 10.83 -0.23 3.27
C VAL A 118 11.74 -1.38 3.70
N ARG A 119 12.14 -2.26 2.77
CA ARG A 119 13.09 -3.34 3.05
C ARG A 119 14.44 -2.80 3.51
N ARG A 120 14.94 -1.75 2.86
CA ARG A 120 16.16 -1.05 3.28
C ARG A 120 16.03 -0.46 4.68
N ALA A 121 14.91 0.20 4.97
CA ALA A 121 14.64 0.75 6.31
C ALA A 121 14.52 -0.34 7.40
N HIS A 122 13.86 -1.46 7.10
CA HIS A 122 13.77 -2.60 8.01
C HIS A 122 15.15 -3.15 8.37
N ASN A 123 15.98 -3.40 7.36
CA ASN A 123 17.33 -3.92 7.56
C ASN A 123 18.20 -2.94 8.35
N LYS A 124 18.10 -1.63 8.08
CA LYS A 124 18.86 -0.60 8.80
C LYS A 124 18.48 -0.55 10.28
N ARG A 125 17.18 -0.56 10.62
CA ARG A 125 16.74 -0.62 12.03
C ARG A 125 17.16 -1.91 12.72
N LYS A 126 17.18 -3.04 12.00
CA LYS A 126 17.66 -4.30 12.58
C LYS A 126 19.14 -4.19 13.00
N ASN A 127 19.97 -3.52 12.19
CA ASN A 127 21.39 -3.29 12.48
C ASN A 127 21.67 -2.18 13.50
N GLU A 128 20.64 -1.43 13.93
CA GLU A 128 20.77 -0.39 14.98
C GLU A 128 20.34 -0.92 16.36
N ILE A 129 19.65 -2.06 16.42
CA ILE A 129 19.10 -2.68 17.65
C ILE A 129 19.97 -3.86 18.13
N PHE A 130 20.83 -4.39 17.25
CA PHE A 130 21.82 -5.44 17.52
C PHE A 130 23.20 -4.94 17.12
#